data_AF-A0A0R3MU49-F1
#
_entry.id   AF-A0A0R3MU49-F1
#
_cell.length_a   1.000
_cell.length_b   1.000
_cell.length_c   1.000
_cell.angle_alpha   90.00
_cell.angle_beta   90.00
_cell.angle_gamma   90.00
#
_symmetry.space_group_name_H-M   'P 1'
#
loop_
_entity.id
_entity.type
_entity.pdbx_description
1 polymer ?
#
loop_
_entity_poly.entity_id
_entity_poly.type
_entity_poly.pdbx_seq_one_letter_code
_entity_poly.pdbx_strand_id
1 'polypeptide(L)'
;MAAPVQKLRNAEAEWMAKATQSAIDAMRDVISEHGVNSRASVGSLSDLEMGWFACAAIFGWIKTKAEHAVAEGVGYDEKIMFMPDYFPEPWDAGAVASILPALADLKGIPWHKPIGEWSSKEVIRFTWNAYFLIERAIRHRAEGAEGKLTQDSQARTEREMSTRHGGPLMSRKEMDDVEPPF
;
A
#
# COMPACT_ATOMS: atom_id res chain seq x y z
N MET A 1 0.48 -21.34 -26.16
CA MET A 1 1.00 -20.11 -25.51
C MET A 1 1.21 -20.26 -23.98
N ALA A 2 1.45 -21.46 -23.43
CA ALA A 2 1.58 -21.67 -21.97
C ALA A 2 3.01 -21.55 -21.41
N ALA A 3 4.04 -21.62 -22.27
CA ALA A 3 5.44 -21.68 -21.85
C ALA A 3 5.99 -20.41 -21.13
N PRO A 4 5.60 -19.18 -21.48
CA PRO A 4 6.12 -17.98 -20.81
C PRO A 4 5.62 -17.82 -19.37
N VAL A 5 4.32 -18.11 -19.14
CA VAL A 5 3.68 -18.01 -17.82
C VAL A 5 4.24 -19.04 -16.85
N GLN A 6 4.51 -20.27 -17.32
CA GLN A 6 5.10 -21.31 -16.48
C GLN A 6 6.54 -20.97 -16.05
N LYS A 7 7.33 -20.34 -16.93
CA LYS A 7 8.69 -19.90 -16.59
C LYS A 7 8.70 -18.82 -15.50
N LEU A 8 7.80 -17.86 -15.58
CA LEU A 8 7.66 -16.80 -14.56
C LEU A 8 7.27 -17.38 -13.19
N ARG A 9 6.33 -18.32 -13.15
CA ARG A 9 5.91 -19.01 -11.91
C ARG A 9 7.05 -19.80 -11.26
N ASN A 10 7.88 -20.47 -12.07
CA ASN A 10 9.01 -21.23 -11.55
C ASN A 10 10.09 -20.29 -10.97
N ALA A 11 10.39 -19.18 -11.64
CA ALA A 11 11.32 -18.17 -11.14
C ALA A 11 10.83 -17.52 -9.83
N GLU A 12 9.54 -17.19 -9.75
CA GLU A 12 8.92 -16.68 -8.53
C GLU A 12 9.01 -17.69 -7.37
N ALA A 13 8.77 -18.98 -7.65
CA ALA A 13 8.88 -20.04 -6.65
C ALA A 13 10.32 -20.18 -6.10
N GLU A 14 11.33 -20.08 -6.96
CA GLU A 14 12.74 -20.09 -6.57
C GLU A 14 13.08 -18.92 -5.65
N TRP A 15 12.63 -17.71 -5.99
CA TRP A 15 12.84 -16.53 -5.14
C TRP A 15 12.09 -16.59 -3.81
N MET A 16 10.89 -17.18 -3.81
CA MET A 16 10.15 -17.45 -2.57
C MET A 16 10.88 -18.45 -1.67
N ALA A 17 11.45 -19.50 -2.26
CA ALA A 17 12.27 -20.46 -1.52
C ALA A 17 13.53 -19.79 -0.94
N LYS A 18 14.22 -18.96 -1.74
CA LYS A 18 15.41 -18.20 -1.29
C LYS A 18 15.07 -17.24 -0.15
N ALA A 19 13.96 -16.51 -0.23
CA ALA A 19 13.55 -15.57 0.80
C ALA A 19 13.15 -16.28 2.11
N THR A 20 12.49 -17.44 1.99
CA THR A 20 12.18 -18.29 3.14
C THR A 20 13.45 -18.82 3.79
N GLN A 21 14.42 -19.27 2.99
CA GLN A 21 15.70 -19.73 3.50
C GLN A 21 16.47 -18.60 4.21
N SER A 22 16.49 -17.40 3.64
CA SER A 22 17.13 -16.23 4.28
C SER A 22 16.46 -15.84 5.60
N ALA A 23 15.13 -15.98 5.71
CA ALA A 23 14.42 -15.77 6.97
C ALA A 23 14.82 -16.81 8.03
N ILE A 24 14.95 -18.07 7.63
CA ILE A 24 15.41 -19.17 8.50
C ILE A 24 16.84 -18.92 8.98
N ASP A 25 17.73 -18.51 8.08
CA ASP A 25 19.13 -18.27 8.43
C ASP A 25 19.27 -17.07 9.37
N ALA A 26 18.54 -15.97 9.13
CA ALA A 26 18.50 -14.84 10.05
C ALA A 26 17.97 -15.24 11.46
N MET A 27 16.97 -16.12 11.53
CA MET A 27 16.52 -16.68 12.80
C MET A 27 17.59 -17.54 13.49
N ARG A 28 18.41 -18.26 12.73
CA ARG A 28 19.54 -19.03 13.30
C ARG A 28 20.62 -18.11 13.85
N ASP A 29 20.86 -16.98 13.21
CA ASP A 29 21.83 -16.00 13.69
C ASP A 29 21.44 -15.43 15.07
N VAL A 30 20.14 -15.22 15.31
CA VAL A 30 19.62 -14.81 16.63
C VAL A 30 19.99 -15.81 17.73
N ILE A 31 19.97 -17.12 17.43
CA ILE A 31 20.36 -18.17 18.38
C ILE A 31 21.84 -18.01 18.77
N SER A 32 22.71 -17.75 17.79
CA SER A 32 24.14 -17.57 18.04
C SER A 32 24.50 -16.24 18.71
N GLU A 33 23.84 -15.14 18.35
CA GLU A 33 24.22 -13.79 18.77
C GLU A 33 23.61 -13.38 20.11
N HIS A 34 22.37 -13.78 20.38
CA HIS A 34 21.64 -13.35 21.57
C HIS A 34 21.62 -14.40 22.68
N GLY A 35 22.35 -15.51 22.52
CA GLY A 35 22.49 -16.55 23.54
C GLY A 35 21.20 -17.32 23.82
N VAL A 36 20.25 -17.32 22.88
CA VAL A 36 19.01 -18.06 23.00
C VAL A 36 19.32 -19.56 23.02
N ASN A 37 18.73 -20.29 23.94
CA ASN A 37 18.96 -21.73 24.04
C ASN A 37 18.45 -22.44 22.78
N SER A 38 19.36 -23.05 22.01
CA SER A 38 19.04 -23.76 20.77
C SER A 38 18.16 -25.00 20.95
N ARG A 39 17.99 -25.48 22.20
CA ARG A 39 17.09 -26.58 22.56
C ARG A 39 15.75 -26.10 23.13
N ALA A 40 15.54 -24.79 23.24
CA ALA A 40 14.28 -24.25 23.69
C ALA A 40 13.17 -24.65 22.71
N SER A 41 12.06 -25.14 23.26
CA SER A 41 10.82 -25.25 22.50
C SER A 41 10.23 -23.87 22.26
N VAL A 42 9.43 -23.70 21.20
CA VAL A 42 8.74 -22.43 20.92
C VAL A 42 7.93 -21.95 22.13
N GLY A 43 7.24 -22.86 22.83
CA GLY A 43 6.45 -22.54 24.03
C GLY A 43 7.26 -22.20 25.29
N SER A 44 8.58 -22.36 25.25
CA SER A 44 9.48 -21.98 26.35
C SER A 44 10.22 -20.67 26.13
N LEU A 45 10.03 -20.04 24.98
CA LEU A 45 10.61 -18.73 24.68
C LEU A 45 9.81 -17.63 25.38
N SER A 46 10.51 -16.62 25.89
CA SER A 46 9.87 -15.39 26.34
C SER A 46 9.32 -14.58 25.15
N ASP A 47 8.38 -13.66 25.42
CA ASP A 47 7.83 -12.77 24.40
C ASP A 47 8.93 -11.94 23.68
N LEU A 48 9.98 -11.57 24.42
CA LEU A 48 11.12 -10.83 23.88
C LEU A 48 11.93 -11.69 22.90
N GLU A 49 12.27 -12.93 23.28
CA GLU A 49 12.99 -13.86 22.41
C GLU A 49 12.16 -14.21 21.17
N MET A 50 10.85 -14.41 21.35
CA MET A 50 9.91 -14.61 20.24
C MET A 50 9.90 -13.40 19.30
N GLY A 51 9.94 -12.19 19.86
CA GLY A 51 10.06 -10.94 19.11
C GLY A 51 11.33 -10.89 18.24
N TRP A 52 12.47 -11.31 18.77
CA TRP A 52 13.72 -11.38 18.01
C TRP A 52 13.63 -12.33 16.82
N PHE A 53 13.08 -13.54 17.01
CA PHE A 53 12.86 -14.48 15.91
C PHE A 53 11.93 -13.91 14.84
N ALA A 54 10.81 -13.29 15.25
CA ALA A 54 9.86 -12.69 14.32
C ALA A 54 10.50 -11.55 13.51
N CYS A 55 11.22 -10.63 14.16
CA CYS A 55 11.92 -9.55 13.49
C CYS A 55 13.00 -10.07 12.53
N ALA A 56 13.83 -11.02 12.96
CA ALA A 56 14.88 -11.59 12.13
C ALA A 56 14.31 -12.29 10.89
N ALA A 57 13.24 -13.07 11.04
CA ALA A 57 12.56 -13.72 9.92
C ALA A 57 12.03 -12.70 8.90
N ILE A 58 11.35 -11.64 9.38
CA ILE A 58 10.81 -10.58 8.53
C ILE A 58 11.93 -9.85 7.78
N PHE A 59 12.99 -9.42 8.48
CA PHE A 59 14.07 -8.68 7.84
C PHE A 59 14.87 -9.54 6.85
N GLY A 60 15.11 -10.82 7.16
CA GLY A 60 15.73 -11.77 6.22
C GLY A 60 14.90 -11.94 4.94
N TRP A 61 13.58 -12.10 5.08
CA TRP A 61 12.67 -12.19 3.95
C TRP A 61 12.65 -10.91 3.10
N ILE A 62 12.52 -9.73 3.74
CA ILE A 62 12.51 -8.42 3.07
C ILE A 62 13.82 -8.21 2.30
N LYS A 63 14.97 -8.51 2.91
CA LYS A 63 16.29 -8.38 2.26
C LYS A 63 16.35 -9.18 0.96
N THR A 64 15.93 -10.45 0.99
CA THR A 64 15.96 -11.29 -0.22
C THR A 64 14.94 -10.85 -1.26
N LYS A 65 13.78 -10.31 -0.85
CA LYS A 65 12.82 -9.73 -1.79
C LYS A 65 13.31 -8.42 -2.42
N ALA A 66 14.09 -7.63 -1.69
CA ALA A 66 14.80 -6.49 -2.26
C ALA A 66 15.84 -6.95 -3.29
N GLU A 67 16.62 -7.99 -2.98
CA GLU A 67 17.56 -8.61 -3.96
C GLU A 67 16.84 -9.14 -5.20
N HIS A 68 15.68 -9.79 -5.02
CA HIS A 68 14.82 -10.26 -6.12
C HIS A 68 14.40 -9.10 -7.02
N ALA A 69 13.91 -8.01 -6.42
CA ALA A 69 13.48 -6.82 -7.15
C ALA A 69 14.61 -6.17 -7.96
N VAL A 70 15.82 -6.13 -7.40
CA VAL A 70 17.03 -5.65 -8.11
C VAL A 70 17.40 -6.62 -9.25
N ALA A 71 17.38 -7.93 -9.01
CA ALA A 71 17.80 -8.94 -9.98
C ALA A 71 16.86 -9.08 -11.19
N GLU A 72 15.56 -8.87 -11.01
CA GLU A 72 14.59 -8.89 -12.12
C GLU A 72 14.60 -7.62 -12.99
N GLY A 73 15.45 -6.65 -12.66
CA GLY A 73 15.54 -5.41 -13.43
C GLY A 73 14.20 -4.67 -13.47
N VAL A 74 13.36 -4.81 -12.43
CA VAL A 74 12.24 -3.91 -12.20
C VAL A 74 12.91 -2.54 -12.03
N GLY A 75 12.86 -1.73 -13.09
CA GLY A 75 13.63 -0.50 -13.26
C GLY A 75 13.46 0.48 -12.11
N TYR A 76 14.22 0.25 -11.06
CA TYR A 76 14.46 1.17 -9.97
C TYR A 76 15.59 2.10 -10.35
N ASP A 77 16.57 1.69 -11.15
CA ASP A 77 17.72 2.53 -11.50
C ASP A 77 17.33 3.79 -12.29
N GLU A 78 16.35 3.71 -13.21
CA GLU A 78 15.81 4.89 -13.91
C GLU A 78 14.83 5.73 -13.07
N LYS A 79 14.22 5.16 -12.02
CA LYS A 79 13.30 5.89 -11.12
C LYS A 79 14.00 6.48 -9.89
N ILE A 80 15.10 5.88 -9.46
CA ILE A 80 15.94 6.28 -8.33
C ILE A 80 17.00 7.30 -8.78
N MET A 81 17.59 7.17 -9.98
CA MET A 81 18.59 8.16 -10.45
C MET A 81 18.03 9.55 -10.73
N PHE A 82 16.71 9.71 -10.90
CA PHE A 82 16.09 11.00 -11.25
C PHE A 82 15.21 11.61 -10.15
N MET A 83 15.17 11.06 -8.93
CA MET A 83 14.44 11.64 -7.80
C MET A 83 15.39 12.03 -6.67
N PRO A 84 15.82 13.30 -6.60
CA PRO A 84 16.63 13.78 -5.49
C PRO A 84 15.75 13.91 -4.23
N ASP A 85 16.20 13.20 -3.18
CA ASP A 85 15.92 13.40 -1.75
C ASP A 85 14.51 13.11 -1.20
N TYR A 86 14.20 11.81 -1.02
CA TYR A 86 13.04 11.23 -0.32
C TYR A 86 11.74 11.08 -1.14
N PHE A 87 11.13 9.88 -1.06
CA PHE A 87 9.85 9.40 -1.64
C PHE A 87 9.89 8.63 -2.98
N PRO A 88 9.04 7.59 -3.16
CA PRO A 88 8.07 7.07 -2.18
C PRO A 88 8.65 5.94 -1.30
N GLU A 89 8.41 6.01 -0.01
CA GLU A 89 8.64 4.90 0.91
C GLU A 89 7.67 3.74 0.56
N PRO A 90 7.95 2.47 0.93
CA PRO A 90 7.12 1.34 0.54
C PRO A 90 5.63 1.50 0.88
N TRP A 91 5.30 2.25 1.93
CA TRP A 91 3.92 2.55 2.32
C TRP A 91 3.25 3.60 1.44
N ASP A 92 3.98 4.51 0.81
CA ASP A 92 3.42 5.47 -0.13
C ASP A 92 2.95 4.78 -1.41
N ALA A 93 3.70 3.77 -1.86
CA ALA A 93 3.25 2.89 -2.95
C ALA A 93 1.94 2.16 -2.58
N GLY A 94 1.82 1.69 -1.34
CA GLY A 94 0.58 1.07 -0.83
C GLY A 94 -0.58 2.06 -0.74
N ALA A 95 -0.33 3.29 -0.26
CA ALA A 95 -1.33 4.36 -0.20
C ALA A 95 -1.82 4.71 -1.61
N VAL A 96 -0.92 4.89 -2.57
CA VAL A 96 -1.26 5.14 -3.98
C VAL A 96 -2.10 4.01 -4.55
N ALA A 97 -1.70 2.75 -4.36
CA ALA A 97 -2.46 1.60 -4.84
C ALA A 97 -3.88 1.55 -4.24
N SER A 98 -4.03 1.86 -2.94
CA SER A 98 -5.31 1.83 -2.25
C SER A 98 -6.32 2.87 -2.75
N ILE A 99 -5.85 3.99 -3.30
CA ILE A 99 -6.72 5.06 -3.78
C ILE A 99 -7.16 4.91 -5.23
N LEU A 100 -6.52 4.03 -6.02
CA LEU A 100 -6.80 3.89 -7.45
C LEU A 100 -8.28 3.60 -7.76
N PRO A 101 -9.00 2.72 -7.04
CA PRO A 101 -10.43 2.51 -7.28
C PRO A 101 -11.25 3.80 -7.05
N ALA A 102 -11.03 4.49 -5.94
CA ALA A 102 -11.72 5.73 -5.62
C ALA A 102 -11.36 6.87 -6.60
N LEU A 103 -10.12 6.87 -7.11
CA LEU A 103 -9.66 7.82 -8.11
C LEU A 103 -10.35 7.55 -9.46
N ALA A 104 -10.46 6.29 -9.88
CA ALA A 104 -11.14 5.91 -11.12
C ALA A 104 -12.62 6.30 -11.14
N ASP A 105 -13.28 6.26 -9.97
CA ASP A 105 -14.69 6.63 -9.81
C ASP A 105 -14.94 8.15 -9.81
N LEU A 106 -13.91 8.99 -9.89
CA LEU A 106 -14.07 10.44 -9.89
C LEU A 106 -14.82 10.93 -11.13
N LYS A 107 -15.96 11.56 -10.89
CA LYS A 107 -16.77 12.18 -11.95
C LYS A 107 -16.09 13.45 -12.48
N GLY A 108 -16.13 13.61 -13.80
CA GLY A 108 -15.61 14.82 -14.48
C GLY A 108 -14.10 14.85 -14.65
N ILE A 109 -13.43 13.70 -14.49
CA ILE A 109 -12.07 13.49 -15.02
C ILE A 109 -12.19 12.85 -16.41
N PRO A 110 -11.54 13.39 -17.44
CA PRO A 110 -11.69 12.91 -18.81
C PRO A 110 -10.77 11.72 -19.10
N TRP A 111 -11.06 10.57 -18.47
CA TRP A 111 -10.26 9.33 -18.61
C TRP A 111 -10.10 8.80 -20.04
N HIS A 112 -10.96 9.25 -20.97
CA HIS A 112 -10.97 8.83 -22.37
C HIS A 112 -9.88 9.48 -23.23
N LYS A 113 -9.17 10.50 -22.71
CA LYS A 113 -8.08 11.18 -23.44
C LYS A 113 -6.80 11.19 -22.60
N PRO A 114 -5.61 11.17 -23.24
CA PRO A 114 -4.34 11.19 -22.52
C PRO A 114 -4.19 12.47 -21.69
N ILE A 115 -3.45 12.39 -20.58
CA ILE A 115 -3.23 13.51 -19.64
C ILE A 115 -2.68 14.75 -20.35
N GLY A 116 -1.87 14.58 -21.40
CA GLY A 116 -1.33 15.69 -22.19
C GLY A 116 -2.38 16.56 -22.89
N GLU A 117 -3.61 16.06 -23.05
CA GLU A 117 -4.74 16.78 -23.64
C GLU A 117 -5.71 17.34 -22.59
N TRP A 118 -5.37 17.23 -21.31
CA TRP A 118 -6.20 17.76 -20.24
C TRP A 118 -5.99 19.27 -20.11
N SER A 119 -7.09 19.99 -19.91
CA SER A 119 -7.04 21.40 -19.53
C SER A 119 -6.39 21.55 -18.16
N SER A 120 -5.81 22.71 -17.88
CA SER A 120 -5.20 22.99 -16.57
C SER A 120 -6.20 22.79 -15.41
N LYS A 121 -7.49 23.08 -15.63
CA LYS A 121 -8.54 22.84 -14.63
C LYS A 121 -8.77 21.35 -14.35
N GLU A 122 -8.72 20.51 -15.39
CA GLU A 122 -8.85 19.05 -15.26
C GLU A 122 -7.64 18.46 -14.52
N VAL A 123 -6.43 18.91 -14.85
CA VAL A 123 -5.20 18.48 -14.15
C VAL A 123 -5.23 18.89 -12.68
N ILE A 124 -5.55 20.15 -12.37
CA ILE A 124 -5.66 20.64 -10.99
C ILE A 124 -6.71 19.81 -10.22
N ARG A 125 -7.87 19.56 -10.83
CA ARG A 125 -8.92 18.77 -10.18
C ARG A 125 -8.43 17.35 -9.88
N PHE A 126 -7.78 16.70 -10.83
CA PHE A 126 -7.23 15.36 -10.65
C PHE A 126 -6.19 15.32 -9.53
N THR A 127 -5.18 16.19 -9.58
CA THR A 127 -4.09 16.20 -8.59
C THR A 127 -4.58 16.51 -7.20
N TRP A 128 -5.55 17.43 -7.06
CA TRP A 128 -6.13 17.76 -5.76
C TRP A 128 -6.91 16.59 -5.15
N ASN A 129 -7.71 15.88 -5.95
CA ASN A 129 -8.42 14.71 -5.46
C ASN A 129 -7.45 13.56 -5.12
N ALA A 130 -6.44 13.32 -5.95
CA ALA A 130 -5.40 12.33 -5.67
C ALA A 130 -4.67 12.65 -4.35
N TYR A 131 -4.28 13.91 -4.13
CA TYR A 131 -3.65 14.37 -2.88
C TYR A 131 -4.54 14.10 -1.66
N PHE A 132 -5.83 14.47 -1.71
CA PHE A 132 -6.76 14.22 -0.61
C PHE A 132 -6.93 12.72 -0.31
N LEU A 133 -7.02 11.89 -1.34
CA LEU A 133 -7.15 10.45 -1.18
C LEU A 133 -5.87 9.84 -0.58
N ILE A 134 -4.68 10.30 -1.01
CA ILE A 134 -3.39 9.85 -0.45
C ILE A 134 -3.26 10.24 1.03
N GLU A 135 -3.48 11.52 1.36
CA GLU A 135 -3.48 12.01 2.75
C GLU A 135 -4.45 11.24 3.65
N ARG A 136 -5.58 10.84 3.09
CA ARG A 136 -6.55 10.02 3.79
C ARG A 136 -6.04 8.60 3.97
N ALA A 137 -5.51 7.94 2.94
CA ALA A 137 -4.96 6.60 3.04
C ALA A 137 -3.82 6.53 4.08
N ILE A 138 -2.95 7.54 4.10
CA ILE A 138 -1.86 7.68 5.09
C ILE A 138 -2.43 7.83 6.51
N ARG A 139 -3.47 8.65 6.71
CA ARG A 139 -4.13 8.79 8.02
C ARG A 139 -4.81 7.51 8.50
N HIS A 140 -5.58 6.84 7.64
CA HIS A 140 -6.22 5.55 7.97
C HIS A 140 -5.21 4.49 8.39
N ARG A 141 -4.04 4.48 7.74
CA ARG A 141 -2.92 3.64 8.16
C ARG A 141 -2.39 4.03 9.55
N ALA A 142 -2.13 5.32 9.79
CA ALA A 142 -1.62 5.80 11.08
C ALA A 142 -2.57 5.50 12.25
N GLU A 143 -3.87 5.47 11.98
CA GLU A 143 -4.92 5.14 12.94
C GLU A 143 -5.12 3.62 13.13
N GLY A 144 -4.38 2.76 12.41
CA GLY A 144 -4.47 1.30 12.52
C GLY A 144 -5.79 0.73 12.00
N ALA A 145 -6.53 1.47 11.17
CA ALA A 145 -7.84 1.08 10.71
C ALA A 145 -7.75 -0.02 9.63
N GLU A 146 -7.89 -1.28 10.06
CA GLU A 146 -8.16 -2.41 9.17
C GLU A 146 -9.37 -2.11 8.25
N GLY A 147 -9.13 -2.05 6.94
CA GLY A 147 -10.06 -2.56 5.93
C GLY A 147 -11.39 -1.82 5.67
N LYS A 148 -11.53 -0.51 5.93
CA LYS A 148 -12.80 0.22 5.68
C LYS A 148 -12.71 1.44 4.77
N LEU A 149 -12.03 1.33 3.62
CA LEU A 149 -12.04 2.40 2.61
C LEU A 149 -13.16 2.30 1.57
N THR A 150 -14.03 1.28 1.62
CA THR A 150 -14.81 0.89 0.43
C THR A 150 -16.19 1.53 0.23
N GLN A 151 -16.86 2.16 1.21
CA GLN A 151 -18.15 2.84 0.92
C GLN A 151 -18.44 4.12 1.74
N ASP A 152 -18.01 4.22 3.00
CA ASP A 152 -18.21 5.43 3.82
C ASP A 152 -17.35 6.63 3.36
N SER A 153 -16.46 6.42 2.41
CA SER A 153 -15.46 7.39 2.01
C SER A 153 -15.97 8.50 1.11
N GLN A 154 -16.86 8.19 0.17
CA GLN A 154 -17.42 9.18 -0.76
C GLN A 154 -18.40 10.12 -0.07
N ALA A 155 -19.35 9.59 0.72
CA ALA A 155 -20.34 10.39 1.42
C ALA A 155 -19.70 11.39 2.40
N ARG A 156 -18.61 10.99 3.08
CA ARG A 156 -17.89 11.88 4.00
C ARG A 156 -17.10 12.97 3.28
N THR A 157 -16.45 12.64 2.16
CA THR A 157 -15.73 13.62 1.33
C THR A 157 -16.68 14.63 0.69
N GLU A 158 -17.85 14.19 0.22
CA GLU A 158 -18.89 15.08 -0.32
C GLU A 158 -19.42 16.05 0.75
N ARG A 159 -19.61 15.58 1.99
CA ARG A 159 -20.02 16.45 3.11
C ARG A 159 -18.94 17.47 3.48
N GLU A 160 -17.67 17.07 3.51
CA GLU A 160 -16.55 17.97 3.84
C GLU A 160 -16.33 19.03 2.76
N MET A 161 -16.51 18.68 1.48
CA MET A 161 -16.47 19.63 0.36
C MET A 161 -17.68 20.57 0.37
N SER A 162 -18.88 20.03 0.64
CA SER A 162 -20.13 20.80 0.74
C SER A 162 -20.06 21.84 1.87
N THR A 163 -19.68 21.43 3.07
CA THR A 163 -19.60 22.30 4.26
C THR A 163 -18.58 23.44 4.11
N ARG A 164 -17.43 23.20 3.47
CA ARG A 164 -16.43 24.26 3.21
C ARG A 164 -16.91 25.32 2.22
N HIS A 165 -17.93 25.03 1.42
CA HIS A 165 -18.53 25.95 0.46
C HIS A 165 -19.92 26.46 0.88
N GLY A 166 -20.31 26.26 2.15
CA GLY A 166 -21.62 26.67 2.66
C GLY A 166 -22.80 25.81 2.18
N GLY A 167 -22.50 24.63 1.61
CA GLY A 167 -23.48 23.64 1.19
C GLY A 167 -23.99 22.76 2.34
N PRO A 168 -25.07 22.00 2.10
CA PRO A 168 -25.74 21.19 3.11
C PRO A 168 -24.86 20.05 3.66
N LEU A 169 -25.07 19.73 4.94
CA LEU A 169 -24.32 18.72 5.72
C LEU A 169 -24.65 17.27 5.36
N MET A 170 -25.67 17.04 4.54
CA MET A 170 -26.09 15.71 4.11
C MET A 170 -25.54 15.37 2.73
N SER A 171 -25.22 14.09 2.51
CA SER A 171 -24.88 13.60 1.17
C SER A 171 -26.13 13.58 0.28
N ARG A 172 -25.95 13.61 -1.04
CA ARG A 172 -27.08 13.62 -1.99
C ARG A 172 -27.96 12.37 -1.85
N LYS A 173 -27.35 11.23 -1.50
CA LYS A 173 -28.04 9.97 -1.25
C LYS A 173 -28.97 10.04 -0.03
N GLU A 174 -28.55 10.74 1.03
CA GLU A 174 -29.39 10.96 2.22
C GLU A 174 -30.50 11.96 1.98
N MET A 175 -30.34 12.89 1.03
CA MET A 175 -31.44 13.76 0.60
C MET A 175 -32.52 12.99 -0.18
N ASP A 176 -32.12 11.96 -0.92
CA ASP A 176 -33.03 11.13 -1.70
C ASP A 176 -33.71 10.02 -0.85
N ASP A 177 -33.12 9.64 0.30
CA ASP A 177 -33.64 8.62 1.23
C ASP A 177 -34.60 9.18 2.32
N VAL A 178 -34.75 10.51 2.41
CA VAL A 178 -35.78 11.12 3.28
C VAL A 178 -37.09 11.13 2.51
N GLU A 179 -37.97 10.16 2.80
CA GLU A 179 -39.37 10.25 2.36
C GLU A 179 -39.93 11.61 2.78
N PRO A 180 -40.50 12.40 1.85
CA PRO A 180 -41.07 13.69 2.19
C PRO A 180 -42.17 13.46 3.24
N PRO A 181 -42.24 14.29 4.28
CA PRO A 181 -43.39 14.26 5.14
C PRO A 181 -44.58 14.71 4.27
N PHE A 182 -45.53 13.79 4.09
CA PHE A 182 -46.81 13.89 3.39
C PHE A 182 -46.79 13.68 1.88
#